data_AF-A0A9W7NM77-F1
#
_entry.id   AF-A0A9W7NM77-F1
#
_cell.length_a   1.000
_cell.length_b   1.000
_cell.length_c   1.000
_cell.angle_alpha   90.00
_cell.angle_beta   90.00
_cell.angle_gamma   90.00
#
_symmetry.space_group_name_H-M   'P 1'
#
loop_
_entity.id
_entity.type
_entity.pdbx_description
1 polymer ?
#
loop_
_entity_poly.entity_id
_entity_poly.type
_entity_poly.pdbx_seq_one_letter_code
_entity_poly.pdbx_strand_id
1 'polypeptide(L)'
;MAAERRPGPAHDPAERFAACEAAVCGCRPVVERAYRELVDCGRPDRHALEAATVVLRWHHPELDVPQALQIVERWVAAGDRLH
;
A
#
# COMPACT_ATOMS: atom_id res chain seq x y z
N MET A 1 18.53 -35.42 1.28
CA MET A 1 17.34 -34.99 2.05
C MET A 1 17.55 -33.53 2.40
N ALA A 2 16.88 -32.61 1.70
CA ALA A 2 16.99 -31.18 1.97
C ALA A 2 16.17 -30.88 3.22
N ALA A 3 16.83 -30.48 4.31
CA ALA A 3 16.16 -29.99 5.50
C ALA A 3 15.49 -28.66 5.14
N GLU A 4 14.17 -28.70 4.98
CA GLU A 4 13.35 -27.50 4.84
C GLU A 4 13.55 -26.66 6.10
N ARG A 5 14.28 -25.55 5.94
CA ARG A 5 14.37 -24.50 6.95
C ARG A 5 12.95 -24.02 7.22
N ARG A 6 12.37 -24.43 8.35
CA ARG A 6 11.17 -23.77 8.89
C ARG A 6 11.49 -22.28 9.01
N PRO A 7 10.74 -21.38 8.35
CA PRO A 7 10.86 -19.97 8.65
C PRO A 7 10.52 -19.82 10.14
N GLY A 8 11.41 -19.17 10.91
CA GLY A 8 11.05 -18.69 12.24
C GLY A 8 9.89 -17.69 12.14
N PRO A 9 9.38 -17.14 13.25
CA PRO A 9 8.25 -16.21 13.24
C PRO A 9 8.66 -14.84 12.67
N ALA A 10 9.02 -14.81 11.39
CA ALA A 10 8.90 -13.64 10.55
C ALA A 10 7.39 -13.41 10.46
N HIS A 11 6.88 -12.44 11.24
CA HIS A 11 5.49 -12.02 11.17
C HIS A 11 5.13 -11.86 9.70
N ASP A 12 4.09 -12.56 9.25
CA ASP A 12 3.69 -12.59 7.85
C ASP A 12 3.59 -11.14 7.33
N PRO A 13 4.15 -10.81 6.16
CA PRO A 13 4.02 -9.47 5.57
C PRO A 13 2.58 -8.92 5.61
N ALA A 14 1.59 -9.79 5.42
CA ALA A 14 0.19 -9.45 5.53
C ALA A 14 -0.24 -9.13 6.96
N GLU A 15 0.24 -9.88 7.96
CA GLU A 15 -0.01 -9.60 9.39
C GLU A 15 0.62 -8.28 9.83
N ARG A 16 1.84 -7.99 9.38
CA ARG A 16 2.53 -6.72 9.67
C ARG A 16 1.79 -5.53 9.09
N PHE A 17 1.33 -5.65 7.85
CA PHE A 17 0.53 -4.62 7.21
C PHE A 17 -0.82 -4.44 7.93
N ALA A 18 -1.53 -5.54 8.23
CA ALA A 18 -2.81 -5.50 8.94
C ALA A 18 -2.68 -4.83 10.31
N ALA A 19 -1.58 -5.06 11.02
CA ALA A 19 -1.29 -4.38 12.28
C ALA A 19 -1.09 -2.86 12.10
N CYS A 20 -0.37 -2.41 11.08
CA CYS A 20 -0.25 -0.97 10.78
C CYS A 20 -1.61 -0.38 10.39
N GLU A 21 -2.38 -1.04 9.52
CA GLU A 21 -3.70 -0.55 9.12
C GLU A 21 -4.64 -0.39 10.35
N ALA A 22 -4.59 -1.31 11.30
CA ALA A 22 -5.35 -1.22 12.56
C ALA A 22 -4.82 -0.17 13.56
N ALA A 23 -3.51 0.12 13.54
CA ALA A 23 -2.84 0.97 14.54
C ALA A 23 -2.95 2.48 14.29
N VAL A 24 -3.83 2.94 13.39
CA VAL A 24 -3.90 4.37 12.97
C VAL A 24 -2.55 4.86 12.41
N CYS A 25 -1.88 3.96 11.70
CA CYS A 25 -0.63 4.23 11.00
C CYS A 25 -0.89 5.30 9.91
N GLY A 26 -0.05 6.34 9.86
CA GLY A 26 -0.23 7.47 8.95
C GLY A 26 -0.02 7.15 7.47
N CYS A 27 0.14 5.88 7.09
CA CYS A 27 0.44 5.45 5.73
C CYS A 27 -0.72 5.74 4.77
N ARG A 28 -1.95 5.41 5.15
CA ARG A 28 -3.15 5.62 4.33
C ARG A 28 -3.36 7.09 3.92
N PRO A 29 -3.41 8.07 4.84
CA PRO A 29 -3.62 9.46 4.44
C PRO A 29 -2.48 10.02 3.57
N VAL A 30 -1.24 9.55 3.76
CA VAL A 30 -0.10 9.96 2.93
C VAL A 30 -0.20 9.37 1.51
N VAL A 31 -0.61 8.10 1.39
CA VAL A 31 -0.80 7.41 0.11
C VAL A 31 -1.97 8.02 -0.67
N GLU A 32 -3.12 8.23 -0.02
CA GLU A 32 -4.28 8.89 -0.63
C GLU A 32 -3.93 10.31 -1.09
N ARG A 33 -3.19 11.08 -0.28
CA ARG A 33 -2.71 12.42 -0.67
C ARG A 33 -1.82 12.38 -1.91
N ALA A 34 -0.85 11.48 -1.97
CA ALA A 34 0.06 11.37 -3.11
C ALA A 34 -0.69 11.07 -4.42
N TYR A 35 -1.69 10.20 -4.37
CA TYR A 35 -2.58 9.93 -5.51
C TYR A 35 -3.36 11.20 -5.90
N ARG A 36 -4.05 11.83 -4.94
CA ARG A 36 -4.92 12.98 -5.19
C ARG A 36 -4.17 14.18 -5.77
N GLU A 37 -3.01 14.52 -5.21
CA GLU A 37 -2.20 15.64 -5.72
C GLU A 37 -1.79 15.46 -7.18
N LEU A 38 -1.49 14.22 -7.60
CA LEU A 38 -1.15 13.92 -8.99
C LEU A 38 -2.38 14.00 -9.91
N VAL A 39 -3.53 13.48 -9.47
CA VAL A 39 -4.80 13.60 -10.20
C VAL A 39 -5.21 15.06 -10.36
N ASP A 40 -5.14 15.86 -9.28
CA ASP A 40 -5.47 17.28 -9.26
C ASP A 40 -4.56 18.10 -10.20
N CYS A 41 -3.32 17.64 -10.42
CA CYS A 41 -2.40 18.22 -11.40
C CYS A 41 -2.65 17.72 -12.84
N GLY A 42 -3.70 16.95 -13.09
CA GLY A 42 -4.06 16.41 -14.41
C GLY A 42 -3.19 15.24 -14.86
N ARG A 43 -2.51 14.53 -13.94
CA ARG A 43 -1.78 13.32 -14.31
C ARG A 43 -2.74 12.17 -14.59
N PRO A 44 -2.44 11.31 -15.58
CA PRO A 44 -3.21 10.09 -15.81
C PRO A 44 -3.28 9.23 -14.55
N ASP A 45 -4.46 8.67 -14.30
CA ASP A 45 -4.78 7.82 -13.15
C ASP A 45 -3.72 6.74 -12.88
N ARG A 46 -3.34 5.99 -13.92
CA ARG A 46 -2.28 4.95 -13.85
C ARG A 46 -0.98 5.46 -13.21
N HIS A 47 -0.58 6.70 -13.48
CA HIS A 47 0.67 7.27 -12.96
C HIS A 47 0.50 7.74 -11.52
N ALA A 48 -0.71 8.18 -11.13
CA ALA A 48 -1.03 8.48 -9.75
C ALA A 48 -1.04 7.20 -8.89
N LEU A 49 -1.63 6.10 -9.41
CA LEU A 49 -1.62 4.78 -8.76
C LEU A 49 -0.20 4.22 -8.62
N GLU A 50 0.62 4.31 -9.68
CA GLU A 50 2.04 3.91 -9.63
C GLU A 50 2.80 4.66 -8.53
N ALA A 51 2.66 5.98 -8.48
CA ALA A 51 3.33 6.81 -7.48
C ALA A 51 2.86 6.51 -6.04
N ALA A 52 1.54 6.39 -5.83
CA ALA A 52 0.97 6.03 -4.54
C ALA A 52 1.41 4.61 -4.09
N THR A 53 1.55 3.68 -5.04
CA THR A 53 2.11 2.34 -4.78
C THR A 53 3.57 2.39 -4.35
N VAL A 54 4.38 3.26 -4.96
CA VAL A 54 5.77 3.50 -4.54
C VAL A 54 5.81 4.07 -3.11
N VAL A 55 4.95 5.03 -2.78
CA VAL A 55 4.86 5.61 -1.43
C VAL A 55 4.47 4.56 -0.40
N LEU A 56 3.48 3.72 -0.70
CA LEU A 56 3.06 2.64 0.19
C LEU A 56 4.21 1.66 0.44
N ARG A 57 4.93 1.26 -0.61
CA ARG A 57 6.05 0.31 -0.50
C ARG A 57 7.31 0.92 0.12
N TRP A 58 7.47 2.24 0.09
CA TRP A 58 8.53 2.89 0.85
C TRP A 58 8.30 2.75 2.36
N HIS A 59 7.04 2.79 2.78
CA HIS A 59 6.67 2.57 4.18
C HIS A 59 6.56 1.08 4.54
N HIS A 60 6.06 0.25 3.61
CA HIS A 60 5.90 -1.20 3.73
C HIS A 60 6.69 -1.95 2.65
N PRO A 61 8.03 -2.03 2.79
CA PRO A 61 8.86 -2.75 1.82
C PRO A 61 8.56 -4.26 1.79
N GLU A 62 7.87 -4.79 2.80
CA GLU A 62 7.40 -6.16 2.87
C GLU A 62 6.29 -6.49 1.85
N LEU A 63 5.58 -5.49 1.33
CA LEU A 63 4.56 -5.69 0.31
C LEU A 63 5.20 -5.80 -1.08
N ASP A 64 4.78 -6.81 -1.84
CA ASP A 64 5.10 -6.86 -3.26
C ASP A 64 4.29 -5.80 -4.04
N VAL A 65 4.67 -5.59 -5.31
CA VAL A 65 4.03 -4.57 -6.15
C VAL A 65 2.54 -4.88 -6.39
N PRO A 66 2.13 -6.11 -6.77
CA PRO A 66 0.72 -6.43 -6.93
C PRO A 66 -0.13 -6.21 -5.67
N GLN A 67 0.36 -6.60 -4.49
CA GLN A 67 -0.34 -6.42 -3.21
C GLN A 67 -0.51 -4.94 -2.89
N ALA A 68 0.58 -4.17 -2.98
CA ALA A 68 0.54 -2.74 -2.71
C ALA A 68 -0.41 -2.02 -3.66
N LEU A 69 -0.40 -2.35 -4.95
CA LEU A 69 -1.31 -1.77 -5.93
C LEU A 69 -2.78 -2.04 -5.57
N GLN A 70 -3.14 -3.30 -5.25
CA GLN A 70 -4.52 -3.64 -4.85
C GLN A 70 -4.98 -2.88 -3.59
N ILE A 71 -4.07 -2.66 -2.64
CA ILE A 71 -4.36 -1.87 -1.44
C ILE A 71 -4.64 -0.41 -1.82
N VAL A 72 -3.77 0.19 -2.64
CA VAL A 72 -3.90 1.58 -3.09
C VAL A 72 -5.22 1.77 -3.86
N GLU A 73 -5.51 0.91 -4.83
CA GLU A 73 -6.75 0.94 -5.61
C GLU A 73 -7.99 0.93 -4.72
N ARG A 74 -8.02 0.05 -3.70
CA ARG A 74 -9.12 -0.01 -2.73
C ARG A 74 -9.25 1.28 -1.93
N TRP A 75 -8.15 1.85 -1.46
CA TRP A 75 -8.18 3.07 -0.65
C TRP A 75 -8.66 4.27 -1.47
N VAL A 76 -8.14 4.45 -2.68
CA VAL A 76 -8.55 5.59 -3.54
C VAL A 76 -9.99 5.44 -4.00
N ALA A 77 -10.45 4.23 -4.33
CA ALA A 77 -11.85 3.98 -4.68
C ALA A 77 -12.81 4.19 -3.49
N ALA A 78 -12.34 4.04 -2.25
CA ALA A 78 -13.12 4.34 -1.05
C ALA A 78 -13.14 5.86 -0.75
N GLY A 79 -12.04 6.56 -1.00
CA GLY A 79 -11.92 8.01 -0.81
C GLY A 79 -12.70 8.83 -1.84
N ASP A 80 -12.80 8.34 -3.08
CA ASP A 80 -13.50 9.01 -4.18
C ASP A 80 -15.03 8.99 -4.01
N ARG A 81 -15.58 7.98 -3.31
CA ARG A 81 -17.04 7.86 -3.05
C ARG A 81 -17.60 8.89 -2.06
N LEU A 82 -16.75 9.71 -1.45
CA LEU A 82 -17.13 10.71 -0.44
C LEU A 82 -17.12 12.15 -0.99
N HIS A 83 -16.95 12.32 -2.31
CA HIS A 83 -16.98 13.60 -3.00
C HIS A 83 -18.17 13.73 -3.95
#